data_AF-A0A1H0FYB6-F1
#
_entry.id   AF-A0A1H0FYB6-F1
#
_cell.length_a   1.000
_cell.length_b   1.000
_cell.length_c   1.000
_cell.angle_alpha   90.00
_cell.angle_beta   90.00
_cell.angle_gamma   90.00
#
_symmetry.space_group_name_H-M   'P 1'
#
loop_
_entity.id
_entity.type
_entity.pdbx_description
1 polymer ?
#
loop_
_entity_poly.entity_id
_entity_poly.type
_entity_poly.pdbx_seq_one_letter_code
_entity_poly.pdbx_strand_id
1 'polypeptide(L)'
;MAVNREAEDGLGTVPAIGEEMSTSSPVHVHTLFEDAQAIFTGTLFVSLALILFAQVGMLTGGTAGAAFVLHYATGITLGKLFFLINLPFYWFAWTRMGREFTFKTFIAISMLSAMMEWSPKLFAIERLHPAYAAVLGGLLLGSGCLFLARHRASLGGATIVTLYLQKAYGWRAGKVQMGIDCTIVLLALTVIEPARVGYSVLAAVVMNLFIWINHKPGRYAVL
;
A
#
# COMPACT_ATOMS: atom_id res chain seq x y z
N MET A 1 46.50 12.26 71.44
CA MET A 1 47.61 12.10 70.48
C MET A 1 47.24 10.96 69.55
N ALA A 2 47.19 11.23 68.24
CA ALA A 2 46.87 10.34 67.09
C ALA A 2 45.42 9.79 67.04
N VAL A 3 44.53 10.17 66.11
CA VAL A 3 44.52 10.12 64.62
C VAL A 3 44.20 8.71 64.07
N ASN A 4 42.95 8.56 63.64
CA ASN A 4 42.45 7.99 62.38
C ASN A 4 43.27 6.91 61.63
N ARG A 5 42.69 5.70 61.45
CA ARG A 5 42.66 4.96 60.17
C ARG A 5 41.80 3.69 60.28
N GLU A 6 41.19 3.31 59.16
CA GLU A 6 40.49 2.04 58.87
C GLU A 6 39.00 1.95 59.22
N ALA A 7 38.21 2.77 58.52
CA ALA A 7 36.84 2.46 58.15
C ALA A 7 36.81 2.27 56.62
N GLU A 8 37.01 1.04 56.14
CA GLU A 8 36.73 0.59 54.76
C GLU A 8 37.11 -0.90 54.66
N ASP A 9 36.20 -1.81 55.01
CA ASP A 9 36.03 -3.06 54.26
C ASP A 9 34.78 -3.81 54.74
N GLY A 10 33.89 -4.18 53.81
CA GLY A 10 32.70 -4.97 54.15
C GLY A 10 31.42 -4.64 53.39
N LEU A 11 31.47 -3.84 52.32
CA LEU A 11 30.36 -3.82 51.36
C LEU A 11 30.38 -5.13 50.56
N GLY A 12 29.56 -6.08 50.99
CA GLY A 12 29.20 -7.24 50.19
C GLY A 12 28.67 -6.79 48.83
N THR A 13 29.36 -7.20 47.78
CA THR A 13 29.08 -6.89 46.38
C THR A 13 27.67 -7.37 46.01
N VAL A 14 26.76 -6.42 45.77
CA VAL A 14 25.51 -6.65 45.03
C VAL A 14 25.92 -7.12 43.62
N PRO A 15 25.42 -8.25 43.09
CA PRO A 15 25.74 -8.64 41.73
C PRO A 15 25.12 -7.62 40.77
N ALA A 16 25.92 -7.15 39.82
CA ALA A 16 25.51 -6.21 38.79
C ALA A 16 24.35 -6.79 37.98
N ILE A 17 23.15 -6.22 38.14
CA ILE A 17 22.02 -6.45 37.23
C ILE A 17 22.31 -5.65 35.97
N GLY A 18 23.11 -6.22 35.08
CA GLY A 18 23.55 -5.54 33.88
C GLY A 18 24.21 -6.52 32.94
N GLU A 19 23.38 -7.31 32.25
CA GLU A 19 23.63 -7.87 30.92
C GLU A 19 22.46 -8.79 30.50
N GLU A 20 21.22 -8.30 30.55
CA GLU A 20 20.23 -8.80 29.58
C GLU A 20 20.56 -8.15 28.24
N MET A 21 21.55 -8.74 27.58
CA MET A 21 21.91 -8.46 26.20
C MET A 21 20.67 -8.71 25.35
N SER A 22 20.00 -7.62 24.96
CA SER A 22 18.89 -7.61 24.02
C SER A 22 19.36 -8.23 22.71
N THR A 23 19.13 -9.53 22.54
CA THR A 23 19.22 -10.17 21.23
C THR A 23 18.07 -9.62 20.40
N SER A 24 18.26 -8.45 19.77
CA SER A 24 17.42 -8.04 18.67
C SER A 24 17.49 -9.18 17.65
N SER A 25 16.35 -9.85 17.43
CA SER A 25 16.27 -10.92 16.45
C SER A 25 16.83 -10.41 15.12
N PRO A 26 17.61 -11.22 14.37
CA PRO A 26 18.15 -10.77 13.10
C PRO A 26 17.01 -10.27 12.21
N VAL A 27 17.13 -9.03 11.73
CA VAL A 27 16.20 -8.42 10.78
C VAL A 27 16.19 -9.32 9.55
N HIS A 28 15.12 -10.10 9.35
CA HIS A 28 14.97 -10.93 8.16
C HIS A 28 14.74 -10.01 6.95
N VAL A 29 15.83 -9.73 6.23
CA VAL A 29 15.77 -9.05 4.94
C VAL A 29 15.21 -10.05 3.92
N HIS A 30 14.15 -9.66 3.23
CA HIS A 30 13.56 -10.49 2.17
C HIS A 30 14.57 -10.76 1.05
N THR A 31 14.55 -11.97 0.52
CA THR A 31 15.37 -12.30 -0.64
C THR A 31 14.78 -11.67 -1.90
N LEU A 32 15.62 -11.47 -2.93
CA LEU A 32 15.15 -10.95 -4.22
C LEU A 32 14.05 -11.83 -4.86
N PHE A 33 14.09 -13.14 -4.61
CA PHE A 33 13.07 -14.08 -5.09
C PHE A 33 11.74 -13.89 -4.37
N GLU A 34 11.77 -13.73 -3.04
CA GLU A 34 10.58 -13.43 -2.24
C GLU A 34 9.94 -12.10 -2.67
N ASP A 35 10.77 -11.07 -2.89
CA ASP A 35 10.31 -9.78 -3.41
C ASP A 35 9.66 -9.91 -4.80
N ALA A 36 10.30 -10.63 -5.72
CA ALA A 36 9.78 -10.82 -7.07
C ALA A 36 8.44 -11.56 -7.05
N GLN A 37 8.35 -12.65 -6.27
CA GLN A 37 7.11 -13.42 -6.12
C GLN A 37 5.99 -12.58 -5.49
N ALA A 38 6.30 -11.79 -4.47
CA ALA A 38 5.31 -10.94 -3.80
C ALA A 38 4.84 -9.81 -4.70
N ILE A 39 5.75 -9.17 -5.45
CA ILE A 39 5.40 -8.14 -6.44
C ILE A 39 4.51 -8.75 -7.52
N PHE A 40 4.85 -9.93 -8.03
CA PHE A 40 4.03 -10.64 -9.01
C PHE A 40 2.65 -10.98 -8.51
N THR A 41 2.56 -11.66 -7.36
CA THR A 41 1.28 -12.08 -6.81
C THR A 41 0.42 -10.87 -6.41
N GLY A 42 1.03 -9.86 -5.79
CA GLY A 42 0.35 -8.65 -5.37
C GLY A 42 -0.23 -7.86 -6.54
N THR A 43 0.56 -7.64 -7.59
CA THR A 43 0.09 -6.93 -8.80
C THR A 43 -0.93 -7.74 -9.59
N LEU A 44 -0.83 -9.08 -9.62
CA LEU A 44 -1.84 -9.94 -10.22
C LEU A 44 -3.20 -9.81 -9.51
N PHE A 45 -3.20 -9.83 -8.18
CA PHE A 45 -4.43 -9.70 -7.39
C PHE A 45 -5.07 -8.33 -7.59
N VAL A 46 -4.25 -7.27 -7.56
CA VAL A 46 -4.74 -5.92 -7.81
C VAL A 46 -5.23 -5.77 -9.25
N SER A 47 -4.52 -6.30 -10.25
CA SER A 47 -4.95 -6.18 -11.65
C SER A 47 -6.31 -6.82 -11.88
N LEU A 48 -6.54 -8.03 -11.34
CA LEU A 48 -7.84 -8.70 -11.39
C LEU A 48 -8.93 -7.86 -10.71
N ALA A 49 -8.67 -7.29 -9.53
CA ALA A 49 -9.62 -6.41 -8.86
C ALA A 49 -9.98 -5.19 -9.71
N LEU A 50 -9.00 -4.53 -10.31
CA LEU A 50 -9.23 -3.35 -11.14
C LEU A 50 -9.98 -3.69 -12.44
N ILE A 51 -9.71 -4.85 -13.04
CA ILE A 51 -10.45 -5.34 -14.21
C ILE A 51 -11.91 -5.61 -13.85
N LEU A 52 -12.18 -6.26 -12.71
CA LEU A 52 -13.54 -6.50 -12.23
C LEU A 52 -14.28 -5.16 -12.03
N PHE A 53 -13.63 -4.17 -11.43
CA PHE A 53 -14.23 -2.84 -11.24
C PHE A 53 -14.51 -2.15 -12.57
N ALA A 54 -13.58 -2.20 -13.53
CA ALA A 54 -13.77 -1.64 -14.87
C ALA A 54 -15.00 -2.24 -15.58
N GLN A 55 -15.18 -3.57 -15.48
CA GLN A 55 -16.29 -4.28 -16.12
C GLN A 55 -17.68 -3.84 -15.63
N VAL A 56 -17.80 -3.47 -14.34
CA VAL A 56 -19.07 -3.00 -13.76
C VAL A 56 -19.12 -1.47 -13.60
N GLY A 57 -18.15 -0.73 -14.17
CA GLY A 57 -18.09 0.72 -14.10
C GLY A 57 -17.88 1.28 -12.69
N MET A 58 -17.18 0.54 -11.84
CA MET A 58 -16.77 0.95 -10.50
C MET A 58 -15.38 1.59 -10.53
N LEU A 59 -14.97 2.16 -9.39
CA LEU A 59 -13.65 2.75 -9.20
C LEU A 59 -13.07 2.38 -7.83
N THR A 60 -11.84 2.83 -7.59
CA THR A 60 -11.18 2.74 -6.29
C THR A 60 -10.57 4.10 -5.91
N GLY A 61 -9.93 4.20 -4.74
CA GLY A 61 -9.23 5.41 -4.30
C GLY A 61 -7.85 5.61 -4.93
N GLY A 62 -7.17 6.69 -4.53
CA GLY A 62 -5.80 7.00 -4.90
C GLY A 62 -5.56 7.15 -6.42
N THR A 63 -4.33 6.90 -6.87
CA THR A 63 -3.97 7.08 -8.29
C THR A 63 -4.73 6.15 -9.24
N ALA A 64 -5.12 4.96 -8.78
CA ALA A 64 -5.98 4.06 -9.55
C ALA A 64 -7.38 4.66 -9.76
N GLY A 65 -7.95 5.30 -8.74
CA GLY A 65 -9.20 6.05 -8.86
C GLY A 65 -9.15 7.19 -9.86
N ALA A 66 -8.09 7.99 -9.81
CA ALA A 66 -7.86 9.04 -10.81
C ALA A 66 -7.77 8.46 -12.24
N ALA A 67 -7.11 7.30 -12.39
CA ALA A 67 -7.03 6.60 -13.68
C ALA A 67 -8.41 6.13 -14.16
N PHE A 68 -9.28 5.64 -13.26
CA PHE A 68 -10.67 5.28 -13.62
C PHE A 68 -11.48 6.47 -14.10
N VAL A 69 -11.42 7.60 -13.38
CA VAL A 69 -12.16 8.81 -13.77
C VAL A 69 -11.74 9.26 -15.17
N LEU A 70 -10.43 9.30 -15.44
CA LEU A 70 -9.92 9.62 -16.78
C LEU A 70 -10.29 8.55 -17.82
N HIS A 71 -10.28 7.27 -17.46
CA HIS A 71 -10.65 6.18 -18.35
C HIS A 71 -12.10 6.33 -18.82
N TYR A 72 -13.02 6.58 -17.88
CA TYR A 72 -14.43 6.77 -18.20
C TYR A 72 -14.71 8.09 -18.93
N ALA A 73 -13.91 9.13 -18.69
CA ALA A 73 -14.06 10.41 -19.39
C ALA A 73 -13.46 10.41 -20.81
N THR A 74 -12.37 9.69 -21.07
CA THR A 74 -11.59 9.79 -22.32
C THR A 74 -11.62 8.54 -23.19
N GLY A 75 -11.99 7.37 -22.63
CA GLY A 75 -11.91 6.08 -23.31
C GLY A 75 -10.49 5.51 -23.46
N ILE A 76 -9.45 6.21 -23.00
CA ILE A 76 -8.07 5.68 -23.01
C ILE A 76 -7.98 4.48 -22.06
N THR A 77 -7.22 3.45 -22.42
CA THR A 77 -7.11 2.23 -21.60
C THR A 77 -6.60 2.52 -20.18
N LEU A 78 -7.19 1.83 -19.20
CA LEU A 78 -6.87 2.02 -17.77
C LEU A 78 -5.38 1.80 -17.48
N GLY A 79 -4.76 0.79 -18.09
CA GLY A 79 -3.33 0.50 -17.96
C GLY A 79 -2.43 1.67 -18.33
N LYS A 80 -2.69 2.33 -19.47
CA LYS A 80 -1.91 3.48 -19.93
C LYS A 80 -2.08 4.69 -19.01
N LEU A 81 -3.32 5.01 -18.64
CA LEU A 81 -3.62 6.14 -17.76
C LEU A 81 -2.97 5.95 -16.38
N PHE A 82 -3.07 4.74 -15.82
CA PHE A 82 -2.46 4.42 -14.54
C PHE A 82 -0.93 4.57 -14.58
N PHE A 83 -0.28 4.10 -15.65
CA PHE A 83 1.17 4.28 -15.81
C PHE A 83 1.56 5.77 -15.93
N LEU A 84 0.85 6.54 -16.77
CA LEU A 84 1.12 7.95 -17.01
C LEU A 84 0.90 8.80 -15.75
N ILE A 85 -0.18 8.57 -15.00
CA ILE A 85 -0.44 9.26 -13.74
C ILE A 85 0.68 9.01 -12.73
N ASN A 86 1.30 7.82 -12.76
CA ASN A 86 2.36 7.46 -11.82
C ASN A 86 3.75 8.01 -12.18
N LEU A 87 3.99 8.45 -13.42
CA LEU A 87 5.28 9.03 -13.86
C LEU A 87 5.83 10.14 -12.95
N PRO A 88 5.07 11.22 -12.61
CA PRO A 88 5.58 12.27 -11.73
C PRO A 88 5.92 11.75 -10.33
N PHE A 89 5.25 10.69 -9.88
CA PHE A 89 5.49 10.11 -8.56
C PHE A 89 6.73 9.22 -8.52
N TYR A 90 7.19 8.66 -9.63
CA TYR A 90 8.47 7.95 -9.68
C TYR A 90 9.64 8.89 -9.43
N TRP A 91 9.63 10.05 -10.11
CA TRP A 91 10.62 11.09 -9.88
C TRP A 91 10.64 11.54 -8.41
N PHE A 92 9.45 11.73 -7.85
CA PHE A 92 9.28 12.11 -6.45
C PHE A 92 9.74 11.03 -5.47
N ALA A 93 9.38 9.76 -5.71
CA ALA A 93 9.81 8.64 -4.89
C ALA A 93 11.33 8.45 -4.91
N TRP A 94 11.95 8.60 -6.09
CA TRP A 94 13.40 8.46 -6.24
C TRP A 94 14.17 9.43 -5.35
N THR A 95 13.68 10.67 -5.25
CA THR A 95 14.33 11.73 -4.47
C THR A 95 14.00 11.67 -2.97
N ARG A 96 12.85 11.09 -2.56
CA ARG A 96 12.35 11.19 -1.18
C ARG A 96 12.18 9.88 -0.41
N MET A 97 12.00 8.75 -1.10
CA MET A 97 11.70 7.44 -0.47
C MET A 97 12.86 6.45 -0.56
N GLY A 98 13.85 6.70 -1.41
CA GLY A 98 15.01 5.83 -1.62
C GLY A 98 14.92 4.99 -2.90
N ARG A 99 16.09 4.56 -3.39
CA ARG A 99 16.25 3.93 -4.71
C ARG A 99 15.59 2.55 -4.77
N GLU A 100 15.74 1.74 -3.72
CA GLU A 100 15.18 0.39 -3.65
C GLU A 100 13.65 0.39 -3.71
N PHE A 101 13.00 1.17 -2.83
CA PHE A 101 11.55 1.34 -2.80
C PHE A 101 11.02 1.83 -4.17
N THR A 102 11.72 2.78 -4.77
CA THR A 102 11.31 3.35 -6.06
C THR A 102 11.41 2.33 -7.18
N PHE A 103 12.48 1.53 -7.22
CA PHE A 103 12.64 0.49 -8.23
C PHE A 103 11.58 -0.61 -8.10
N LYS A 104 11.34 -1.11 -6.87
CA LYS A 104 10.27 -2.09 -6.60
C LYS A 104 8.89 -1.56 -6.97
N THR A 105 8.61 -0.31 -6.63
CA THR A 105 7.33 0.38 -6.95
C THR A 105 7.18 0.62 -8.46
N PHE A 106 8.24 0.98 -9.16
CA PHE A 106 8.25 1.14 -10.61
C PHE A 106 7.93 -0.19 -11.31
N ILE A 107 8.58 -1.29 -10.90
CA ILE A 107 8.29 -2.62 -11.43
C ILE A 107 6.83 -2.99 -11.15
N ALA A 108 6.36 -2.80 -9.91
CA ALA A 108 5.00 -3.14 -9.52
C ALA A 108 3.95 -2.39 -10.36
N ILE A 109 4.10 -1.07 -10.52
CA ILE A 109 3.15 -0.27 -11.30
C ILE A 109 3.25 -0.59 -12.79
N SER A 110 4.46 -0.79 -13.34
CA SER A 110 4.65 -1.18 -14.74
C SER A 110 3.97 -2.52 -15.03
N MET A 111 4.14 -3.49 -14.13
CA MET A 111 3.57 -4.82 -14.29
C MET A 111 2.05 -4.82 -14.11
N LEU A 112 1.53 -4.09 -13.11
CA LEU A 112 0.09 -3.87 -12.96
C LEU A 112 -0.51 -3.21 -14.20
N SER A 113 0.15 -2.19 -14.76
CA SER A 113 -0.29 -1.50 -15.97
C SER A 113 -0.32 -2.44 -17.18
N ALA A 114 0.73 -3.25 -17.36
CA ALA A 114 0.80 -4.24 -18.42
C ALA A 114 -0.29 -5.32 -18.27
N MET A 115 -0.52 -5.81 -17.06
CA MET A 115 -1.58 -6.78 -16.77
C MET A 115 -2.97 -6.21 -17.09
N MET A 116 -3.25 -4.95 -16.73
CA MET A 116 -4.54 -4.32 -17.08
C MET A 116 -4.72 -4.11 -18.59
N GLU A 117 -3.64 -3.86 -19.34
CA GLU A 117 -3.70 -3.71 -20.80
C GLU A 117 -3.87 -5.06 -21.53
N TRP A 118 -3.22 -6.12 -21.03
CA TRP A 118 -3.22 -7.43 -21.70
C TRP A 118 -4.37 -8.34 -21.29
N SER A 119 -4.80 -8.31 -20.03
CA SER A 119 -5.81 -9.24 -19.52
C SER A 119 -7.14 -9.25 -20.29
N PRO A 120 -7.68 -8.10 -20.76
CA PRO A 120 -8.89 -8.10 -21.58
C PRO A 120 -8.75 -8.87 -22.91
N LYS A 121 -7.51 -9.13 -23.37
CA LYS A 121 -7.22 -9.95 -24.55
C LYS A 121 -7.09 -11.45 -24.22
N LEU A 122 -6.92 -11.79 -22.95
CA LEU A 122 -6.74 -13.16 -22.47
C LEU A 122 -8.06 -13.80 -22.04
N PHE A 123 -8.95 -13.02 -21.43
CA PHE A 123 -10.27 -13.47 -21.02
C PHE A 123 -11.31 -12.35 -21.08
N ALA A 124 -12.57 -12.74 -21.24
CA ALA A 124 -13.71 -11.84 -21.17
C ALA A 124 -14.67 -12.33 -20.08
N ILE A 125 -15.25 -11.39 -19.35
CA ILE A 125 -16.27 -11.66 -18.33
C ILE A 125 -17.62 -11.28 -18.93
N GLU A 126 -18.43 -12.27 -19.28
CA GLU A 126 -19.73 -12.02 -19.94
C GLU A 126 -20.75 -11.36 -18.99
N ARG A 127 -20.78 -11.80 -17.73
CA ARG A 127 -21.73 -11.31 -16.72
C ARG A 127 -21.05 -11.15 -15.38
N LEU A 128 -21.23 -9.99 -14.78
CA LEU A 128 -20.70 -9.68 -13.46
C LEU A 128 -21.65 -8.74 -12.72
N HIS A 129 -22.11 -9.13 -11.54
CA HIS A 129 -22.95 -8.27 -10.72
C HIS A 129 -22.07 -7.29 -9.91
N PRO A 130 -22.40 -5.97 -9.86
CA PRO A 130 -21.58 -4.97 -9.17
C PRO A 130 -21.32 -5.28 -7.69
N ALA A 131 -22.32 -5.82 -6.97
CA ALA A 131 -22.14 -6.21 -5.57
C ALA A 131 -21.10 -7.34 -5.39
N TYR A 132 -21.11 -8.34 -6.28
CA TYR A 132 -20.14 -9.42 -6.24
C TYR A 132 -18.74 -8.92 -6.60
N ALA A 133 -18.64 -8.07 -7.63
CA ALA A 133 -17.39 -7.39 -7.99
C ALA A 133 -16.85 -6.56 -6.82
N ALA A 134 -17.71 -5.86 -6.08
CA ALA A 134 -17.32 -5.04 -4.94
C ALA A 134 -16.68 -5.88 -3.82
N VAL A 135 -17.31 -6.99 -3.43
CA VAL A 135 -16.79 -7.86 -2.37
C VAL A 135 -15.53 -8.59 -2.83
N LEU A 136 -15.57 -9.28 -3.97
CA LEU A 136 -14.44 -10.04 -4.48
C LEU A 136 -13.25 -9.12 -4.80
N GLY A 137 -13.51 -8.04 -5.54
CA GLY A 137 -12.50 -7.05 -5.91
C GLY A 137 -11.93 -6.33 -4.68
N GLY A 138 -12.74 -6.02 -3.66
CA GLY A 138 -12.26 -5.45 -2.40
C GLY A 138 -11.29 -6.37 -1.66
N LEU A 139 -11.60 -7.67 -1.58
CA LEU A 139 -10.72 -8.68 -0.95
C LEU A 139 -9.42 -8.88 -1.75
N LEU A 140 -9.51 -8.97 -3.07
CA LEU A 140 -8.35 -9.10 -3.96
C LEU A 140 -7.45 -7.87 -3.87
N LEU A 141 -8.04 -6.67 -3.92
CA LEU A 141 -7.30 -5.41 -3.81
C LEU A 141 -6.62 -5.30 -2.44
N GLY A 142 -7.32 -5.62 -1.35
CA GLY A 142 -6.77 -5.61 0.00
C GLY A 142 -5.61 -6.59 0.18
N SER A 143 -5.77 -7.82 -0.35
CA SER A 143 -4.73 -8.86 -0.34
C SER A 143 -3.50 -8.44 -1.15
N GLY A 144 -3.71 -7.94 -2.37
CA GLY A 144 -2.64 -7.47 -3.23
C GLY A 144 -1.86 -6.30 -2.62
N CYS A 145 -2.57 -5.32 -2.06
CA CYS A 145 -1.94 -4.21 -1.35
C CYS A 145 -1.12 -4.69 -0.13
N LEU A 146 -1.60 -5.69 0.62
CA LEU A 146 -0.86 -6.22 1.77
C LEU A 146 0.41 -6.95 1.36
N PHE A 147 0.38 -7.75 0.28
CA PHE A 147 1.58 -8.39 -0.26
C PHE A 147 2.65 -7.36 -0.64
N LEU A 148 2.26 -6.30 -1.34
CA LEU A 148 3.19 -5.26 -1.77
C LEU A 148 3.72 -4.44 -0.61
N ALA A 149 2.86 -4.08 0.35
CA ALA A 149 3.25 -3.32 1.52
C ALA A 149 4.31 -4.06 2.36
N ARG A 150 4.20 -5.39 2.51
CA ARG A 150 5.18 -6.22 3.22
C ARG A 150 6.56 -6.20 2.59
N HIS A 151 6.63 -6.11 1.26
CA HIS A 151 7.88 -6.07 0.50
C HIS A 151 8.34 -4.64 0.16
N ARG A 152 7.80 -3.63 0.85
CA ARG A 152 8.13 -2.21 0.64
C ARG A 152 7.94 -1.77 -0.82
N ALA A 153 6.87 -2.24 -1.45
CA ALA A 153 6.42 -1.79 -2.77
C ALA A 153 5.08 -1.04 -2.64
N SER A 154 4.84 -0.08 -3.54
CA SER A 154 3.58 0.65 -3.62
C SER A 154 2.97 0.53 -5.02
N LEU A 155 1.67 0.80 -5.11
CA LEU A 155 0.93 0.87 -6.37
C LEU A 155 0.52 2.29 -6.74
N GLY A 156 1.03 3.31 -6.06
CA GLY A 156 0.54 4.63 -6.37
C GLY A 156 1.28 5.80 -5.77
N GLY A 157 1.19 6.90 -6.52
CA GLY A 157 1.56 8.24 -6.11
C GLY A 157 0.83 8.76 -4.88
N ALA A 158 -0.47 8.47 -4.73
CA ALA A 158 -1.25 8.96 -3.60
C ALA A 158 -0.69 8.47 -2.26
N THR A 159 -0.31 7.20 -2.19
CA THR A 159 0.35 6.62 -1.02
C THR A 159 1.75 7.20 -0.82
N ILE A 160 2.52 7.41 -1.89
CA ILE A 160 3.85 8.04 -1.81
C ILE A 160 3.76 9.46 -1.23
N VAL A 161 2.83 10.28 -1.74
CA VAL A 161 2.58 11.64 -1.25
C VAL A 161 2.17 11.61 0.21
N THR A 162 1.24 10.72 0.55
CA THR A 162 0.73 10.58 1.92
C THR A 162 1.85 10.20 2.91
N LEU A 163 2.65 9.20 2.57
CA LEU A 163 3.80 8.77 3.38
C LEU A 163 4.87 9.86 3.47
N TYR A 164 5.09 10.61 2.39
CA TYR A 164 6.02 11.73 2.40
C TYR A 164 5.53 12.84 3.33
N LEU A 165 4.26 13.26 3.22
CA LEU A 165 3.71 14.32 4.06
C LEU A 165 3.71 13.94 5.54
N GLN A 166 3.51 12.65 5.84
CA GLN A 166 3.68 12.13 7.19
C GLN A 166 5.12 12.26 7.68
N LYS A 167 6.12 11.86 6.88
CA LYS A 167 7.53 11.94 7.25
C LYS A 167 8.07 13.36 7.32
N ALA A 168 7.66 14.23 6.41
CA ALA A 168 8.18 15.58 6.27
C ALA A 168 7.49 16.60 7.19
N TYR A 169 6.18 16.47 7.41
CA TYR A 169 5.38 17.46 8.14
C TYR A 169 4.66 16.87 9.37
N GLY A 170 4.81 15.58 9.67
CA GLY A 170 4.13 14.92 10.79
C GLY A 170 2.62 14.77 10.60
N TRP A 171 2.12 14.94 9.38
CA TRP A 171 0.68 14.85 9.11
C TRP A 171 0.18 13.41 9.29
N ARG A 172 -1.07 13.26 9.75
CA ARG A 172 -1.70 11.93 9.85
C ARG A 172 -1.97 11.40 8.44
N ALA A 173 -1.23 10.38 8.02
CA ALA A 173 -1.35 9.75 6.71
C ALA A 173 -2.81 9.45 6.31
N GLY A 174 -3.59 8.88 7.23
CA GLY A 174 -5.00 8.57 6.98
C GLY A 174 -5.86 9.79 6.60
N LYS A 175 -5.61 10.98 7.19
CA LYS A 175 -6.36 12.20 6.85
C LYS A 175 -6.03 12.70 5.45
N VAL A 176 -4.76 12.64 5.06
CA VAL A 176 -4.30 13.05 3.73
C VAL A 176 -4.89 12.12 2.67
N GLN A 177 -4.77 10.81 2.89
CA GLN A 177 -5.32 9.80 1.99
C GLN A 177 -6.84 9.98 1.84
N MET A 178 -7.56 10.20 2.94
CA MET A 178 -9.00 10.45 2.91
C MET A 178 -9.35 11.71 2.11
N GLY A 179 -8.57 12.78 2.20
CA GLY A 179 -8.76 13.98 1.38
C GLY A 179 -8.58 13.70 -0.13
N ILE A 180 -7.56 12.92 -0.49
CA ILE A 180 -7.32 12.50 -1.88
C ILE A 180 -8.50 11.65 -2.37
N ASP A 181 -8.90 10.64 -1.61
CA ASP A 181 -9.98 9.72 -1.99
C ASP A 181 -11.33 10.44 -2.09
N CYS A 182 -11.64 11.36 -1.16
CA CYS A 182 -12.84 12.20 -1.25
C CYS A 182 -12.84 13.06 -2.51
N THR A 183 -11.70 13.67 -2.86
CA THR A 183 -11.59 14.47 -4.10
C THR A 183 -11.87 13.61 -5.33
N ILE A 184 -11.34 12.39 -5.36
CA ILE A 184 -11.55 11.46 -6.47
C ILE A 184 -13.01 11.02 -6.55
N VAL A 185 -13.65 10.71 -5.41
CA VAL A 185 -15.07 10.32 -5.38
C VAL A 185 -15.95 11.48 -5.85
N LEU A 186 -15.65 12.72 -5.46
CA LEU A 186 -16.38 13.90 -5.94
C LEU A 186 -16.23 14.09 -7.45
N LEU A 187 -15.03 13.89 -8.00
CA LEU A 187 -14.80 13.90 -9.45
C LEU A 187 -15.49 12.72 -10.14
N ALA A 188 -15.54 11.55 -9.51
CA ALA A 188 -16.20 10.39 -10.05
C ALA A 188 -17.72 10.59 -10.18
N LEU A 189 -18.36 11.28 -9.24
CA LEU A 189 -19.80 11.56 -9.29
C LEU A 189 -20.22 12.42 -10.49
N THR A 190 -19.29 13.11 -11.16
CA THR A 190 -19.60 13.88 -12.38
C THR A 190 -19.54 13.04 -13.65
N VAL A 191 -18.91 11.86 -13.60
CA VAL A 191 -18.67 10.99 -14.77
C VAL A 191 -19.38 9.63 -14.63
N ILE A 192 -19.61 9.17 -13.41
CA ILE A 192 -20.08 7.82 -13.09
C ILE A 192 -21.39 7.89 -12.33
N GLU A 193 -22.30 6.97 -12.65
CA GLU A 193 -23.59 6.83 -11.99
C GLU A 193 -23.45 6.63 -10.46
N PRO A 194 -24.20 7.39 -9.62
CA PRO A 194 -24.07 7.33 -8.17
C PRO A 194 -24.21 5.92 -7.56
N ALA A 195 -25.02 5.06 -8.17
CA ALA A 195 -25.19 3.67 -7.73
C ALA A 195 -23.86 2.88 -7.80
N ARG A 196 -23.07 3.07 -8.85
CA ARG A 196 -21.76 2.41 -9.03
C ARG A 196 -20.71 2.98 -8.08
N VAL A 197 -20.79 4.27 -7.77
CA VAL A 197 -19.97 4.90 -6.72
C VAL A 197 -20.31 4.28 -5.36
N GLY A 198 -21.58 4.02 -5.06
CA GLY A 198 -22.01 3.30 -3.85
C GLY A 198 -21.37 1.91 -3.73
N TYR A 199 -21.34 1.12 -4.80
CA TYR A 199 -20.62 -0.16 -4.83
C TYR A 199 -19.10 0.00 -4.67
N SER A 200 -18.53 1.09 -5.17
CA SER A 200 -17.10 1.41 -5.01
C SER A 200 -16.76 1.71 -3.54
N VAL A 201 -17.66 2.39 -2.83
CA VAL A 201 -17.56 2.58 -1.38
C VAL A 201 -17.64 1.24 -0.65
N LEU A 202 -18.56 0.34 -1.04
CA LEU A 202 -18.63 -1.01 -0.48
C LEU A 202 -17.31 -1.78 -0.68
N ALA A 203 -16.73 -1.74 -1.89
CA ALA A 203 -15.46 -2.38 -2.17
C ALA A 203 -14.32 -1.82 -1.31
N ALA A 204 -14.28 -0.49 -1.12
CA ALA A 204 -13.32 0.17 -0.24
C ALA A 204 -13.50 -0.24 1.23
N VAL A 205 -14.75 -0.38 1.71
CA VAL A 205 -15.03 -0.87 3.06
C VAL A 205 -14.52 -2.31 3.23
N VAL A 206 -14.81 -3.20 2.28
CA VAL A 206 -14.36 -4.60 2.31
C VAL A 206 -12.83 -4.67 2.30
N MET A 207 -12.18 -3.92 1.40
CA MET A 207 -10.71 -3.81 1.34
C MET A 207 -10.13 -3.34 2.68
N ASN A 208 -10.65 -2.24 3.23
CA ASN A 208 -10.14 -1.67 4.48
C ASN A 208 -10.36 -2.59 5.68
N LEU A 209 -11.51 -3.27 5.75
CA LEU A 209 -11.78 -4.27 6.78
C LEU A 209 -10.80 -5.44 6.68
N PHE A 210 -10.56 -5.94 5.47
CA PHE A 210 -9.59 -7.00 5.23
C PHE A 210 -8.19 -6.59 5.67
N ILE A 211 -7.74 -5.39 5.27
CA ILE A 211 -6.45 -4.85 5.69
C ILE A 211 -6.43 -4.72 7.21
N TRP A 212 -7.44 -4.12 7.85
CA TRP A 212 -7.48 -3.94 9.30
C TRP A 212 -7.35 -5.25 10.08
N ILE A 213 -8.03 -6.32 9.64
CA ILE A 213 -7.96 -7.64 10.28
C ILE A 213 -6.57 -8.28 10.10
N ASN A 214 -6.00 -8.16 8.89
CA ASN A 214 -4.74 -8.83 8.53
C ASN A 214 -3.48 -8.01 8.84
N HIS A 215 -3.63 -6.70 9.07
CA HIS A 215 -2.57 -5.76 9.38
C HIS A 215 -2.61 -5.43 10.88
N LYS A 216 -2.06 -6.33 11.71
CA LYS A 216 -1.82 -6.05 13.13
C LYS A 216 -0.49 -5.29 13.30
N PRO A 217 -0.49 -4.04 13.79
CA PRO A 217 0.75 -3.34 14.12
C PRO A 217 1.51 -4.13 15.19
N GLY A 218 2.79 -4.40 14.93
CA GLY A 218 3.68 -5.12 15.85
C GLY A 218 3.96 -6.60 15.52
N ARG A 219 3.22 -7.24 14.59
CA ARG A 219 3.53 -8.63 14.16
C ARG A 219 4.41 -8.72 12.90
N TYR A 220 4.51 -7.62 12.16
CA TYR A 220 5.29 -7.48 10.92
C TYR A 220 6.06 -6.15 10.85
N ALA A 221 6.11 -5.40 11.96
CA ALA A 221 7.08 -4.32 12.10
C ALA A 221 8.42 -4.97 12.45
N VAL A 222 9.11 -5.46 11.43
CA VAL A 222 10.56 -5.59 11.53
C VAL A 222 11.08 -4.15 11.48
N LEU A 223 11.18 -3.56 12.66
CA LEU A 223 12.04 -2.41 12.94
C LEU A 223 13.49 -2.88 12.86
#